data_AF-A0A2P8WHD8-F1
#
_entry.id   AF-A0A2P8WHD8-F1
#
_cell.length_a   1.000
_cell.length_b   1.000
_cell.length_c   1.000
_cell.angle_alpha   90.00
_cell.angle_beta   90.00
_cell.angle_gamma   90.00
#
_symmetry.space_group_name_H-M   'P 1'
#
loop_
_entity.id
_entity.type
_entity.pdbx_description
1 polymer ?
#
loop_
_entity_poly.entity_id
_entity_poly.type
_entity_poly.pdbx_seq_one_letter_code
_entity_poly.pdbx_strand_id
1 'polypeptide(L)'
;MGGWFLLALVLRLAFLTHKPLWMDEVATVIFTLGNSSYSAPLDQVASLNQLLTPLQPRSEATVGSAVQYLLQEDNHPPAYFALAHLWMNLFPPVNGMASAWAARSLPALLGALSVPALSLIHI
;
A
#
# COMPACT_ATOMS: atom_id res chain seq x y z
N MET A 1 -4.60 19.27 21.46
CA MET A 1 -3.95 18.43 20.43
C MET A 1 -4.74 17.17 20.08
N GLY A 2 -5.25 16.39 21.06
CA GLY A 2 -6.05 15.18 20.77
C GLY A 2 -7.25 15.40 19.85
N GLY A 3 -8.00 16.49 20.02
CA GLY A 3 -9.14 16.83 19.14
C GLY A 3 -8.74 17.06 17.67
N TRP A 4 -7.62 17.74 17.42
CA TRP A 4 -7.10 17.96 16.06
C TRP A 4 -6.62 16.66 15.41
N PHE A 5 -5.96 15.79 16.18
CA PHE A 5 -5.59 14.46 15.73
C PHE A 5 -6.83 13.63 15.34
N LEU A 6 -7.84 13.57 16.22
CA LEU A 6 -9.07 12.81 15.95
C LEU A 6 -9.80 13.33 14.71
N LEU A 7 -9.93 14.65 14.57
CA LEU A 7 -10.51 15.26 13.36
C LEU A 7 -9.72 14.88 12.11
N ALA A 8 -8.38 14.98 12.15
CA ALA A 8 -7.51 14.61 11.04
C ALA A 8 -7.60 13.13 10.67
N LEU A 9 -7.72 12.25 11.67
CA LEU A 9 -7.85 10.81 11.48
C LEU A 9 -9.20 10.46 10.82
N VAL A 10 -10.30 10.98 11.35
CA VAL A 10 -11.65 10.72 10.81
C VAL A 10 -11.73 11.18 9.35
N LEU A 11 -11.27 12.40 9.06
CA LEU A 11 -11.29 12.94 7.69
C LEU A 11 -10.43 12.11 6.72
N ARG A 12 -9.27 11.61 7.16
CA ARG A 12 -8.36 10.82 6.31
C ARG A 12 -8.80 9.37 6.12
N LEU A 13 -9.48 8.78 7.10
CA LEU A 13 -10.02 7.42 6.99
C LEU A 13 -11.38 7.40 6.27
N ALA A 14 -12.06 8.54 6.16
CA ALA A 14 -13.31 8.63 5.43
C ALA A 14 -13.10 8.34 3.94
N PHE A 15 -13.97 7.50 3.37
CA PHE A 15 -14.06 7.24 1.93
C PHE A 15 -12.78 6.68 1.27
N LEU A 16 -11.90 6.01 2.03
CA LEU A 16 -10.65 5.45 1.50
C LEU A 16 -10.84 4.50 0.32
N THR A 17 -11.99 3.87 0.14
CA THR A 17 -12.26 2.93 -0.97
C THR A 17 -13.17 3.50 -2.05
N HIS A 18 -13.56 4.78 -1.96
CA HIS A 18 -14.54 5.38 -2.86
C HIS A 18 -14.02 5.58 -4.29
N LYS A 19 -12.70 5.60 -4.48
CA LYS A 19 -12.05 5.70 -5.80
C LYS A 19 -11.23 4.45 -6.09
N PRO A 20 -11.11 4.02 -7.37
CA PRO A 20 -10.13 3.02 -7.79
C PRO A 20 -8.71 3.40 -7.35
N LEU A 21 -7.79 2.42 -7.32
CA LEU A 21 -6.38 2.68 -7.08
C LEU A 21 -5.79 3.54 -8.21
N TRP A 22 -5.02 4.57 -7.85
CA TRP A 22 -4.17 5.30 -8.77
C TRP A 22 -2.95 4.45 -9.17
N MET A 23 -2.31 4.75 -10.30
CA MET A 23 -1.20 3.96 -10.83
C MET A 23 -0.06 3.77 -9.81
N ASP A 24 0.33 4.82 -9.10
CA ASP A 24 1.38 4.75 -8.07
C ASP A 24 0.94 3.92 -6.85
N GLU A 25 -0.35 3.90 -6.52
CA GLU A 25 -0.89 3.03 -5.47
C GLU A 25 -0.88 1.57 -5.91
N VAL A 26 -1.18 1.29 -7.18
CA VAL A 26 -1.07 -0.06 -7.76
C VAL A 26 0.38 -0.55 -7.67
N ALA A 27 1.34 0.24 -8.14
CA ALA A 27 2.77 -0.11 -8.04
C ALA A 27 3.20 -0.32 -6.57
N THR A 28 2.77 0.59 -5.69
CA THR A 28 3.05 0.48 -4.25
C THR A 28 2.54 -0.83 -3.68
N VAL A 29 1.30 -1.21 -4.00
CA VAL A 29 0.68 -2.46 -3.55
C VAL A 29 1.44 -3.67 -4.09
N ILE A 30 1.79 -3.70 -5.39
CA ILE A 30 2.54 -4.81 -6.00
C ILE A 30 3.81 -5.11 -5.21
N PHE A 31 4.66 -4.11 -5.01
CA PHE A 31 5.92 -4.31 -4.28
C PHE A 31 5.69 -4.60 -2.80
N THR A 32 4.70 -3.95 -2.18
CA THR A 32 4.33 -4.22 -0.78
C THR A 32 3.88 -5.67 -0.58
N LEU A 33 3.21 -6.29 -1.54
CA LEU A 33 2.82 -7.70 -1.51
C LEU A 33 4.01 -8.65 -1.68
N GLY A 34 5.21 -8.16 -2.01
CA GLY A 34 6.33 -9.02 -2.39
C GLY A 34 6.18 -9.60 -3.80
N ASN A 35 5.48 -8.89 -4.69
CA ASN A 35 5.29 -9.26 -6.08
C ASN A 35 6.17 -8.42 -7.01
N SER A 36 6.36 -8.95 -8.23
CA SER A 36 6.99 -8.27 -9.35
C SER A 36 5.94 -7.62 -10.25
N SER A 37 6.19 -6.40 -10.72
CA SER A 37 5.32 -5.74 -11.71
C SER A 37 5.31 -6.49 -13.06
N TYR A 38 6.40 -7.19 -13.37
CA TYR A 38 6.56 -8.01 -14.58
C TYR A 38 5.77 -9.32 -14.54
N SER A 39 5.09 -9.64 -13.42
CA SER A 39 4.19 -10.81 -13.37
C SER A 39 2.88 -10.60 -14.14
N ALA A 40 2.55 -9.36 -14.51
CA ALA A 40 1.47 -9.10 -15.45
C ALA A 40 1.88 -9.53 -16.87
N PRO A 41 1.01 -10.23 -17.61
CA PRO A 41 1.28 -10.55 -19.02
C PRO A 41 1.28 -9.29 -19.87
N LEU A 42 2.42 -8.98 -20.47
CA LEU A 42 2.59 -7.91 -21.45
C LEU A 42 2.70 -8.52 -22.86
N ASP A 43 2.37 -7.72 -23.89
CA ASP A 43 2.52 -8.10 -25.31
C ASP A 43 1.75 -9.37 -25.75
N GLN A 44 0.69 -9.73 -25.02
CA GLN A 44 -0.18 -10.85 -25.34
C GLN A 44 -1.64 -10.57 -24.98
N VAL A 45 -2.56 -11.29 -25.60
CA VAL A 45 -3.98 -11.24 -25.22
C VAL A 45 -4.11 -11.85 -23.82
N ALA A 46 -4.61 -11.06 -22.88
CA ALA A 46 -4.77 -11.45 -21.49
C ALA A 46 -6.18 -11.13 -20.98
N SER A 47 -6.73 -12.02 -20.16
CA SER A 47 -7.94 -11.74 -19.40
C SER A 47 -7.66 -10.75 -18.27
N LEU A 48 -8.70 -10.07 -17.79
CA LEU A 48 -8.59 -9.14 -16.65
C LEU A 48 -7.97 -9.81 -15.42
N ASN A 49 -8.33 -11.07 -15.12
CA ASN A 49 -7.78 -11.81 -13.99
C ASN A 49 -6.26 -12.01 -14.12
N GLN A 50 -5.77 -12.24 -15.34
CA GLN A 50 -4.34 -12.38 -15.58
C GLN A 50 -3.60 -11.04 -15.43
N LEU A 51 -4.21 -9.93 -15.86
CA LEU A 51 -3.66 -8.58 -15.66
C LEU A 51 -3.59 -8.18 -14.19
N LEU A 52 -4.50 -8.67 -13.36
CA LEU A 52 -4.55 -8.37 -11.92
C LEU A 52 -3.69 -9.32 -11.06
N THR A 53 -3.00 -10.30 -11.66
CA THR A 53 -2.12 -11.24 -10.94
C THR A 53 -1.14 -10.55 -9.98
N PRO A 54 -0.46 -9.43 -10.34
CA PRO A 54 0.47 -8.75 -9.42
C PRO A 54 -0.18 -8.21 -8.14
N LEU A 55 -1.50 -8.02 -8.12
CA LEU A 55 -2.27 -7.52 -6.97
C LEU A 55 -2.81 -8.63 -6.06
N GLN A 56 -2.56 -9.89 -6.41
CA GLN A 56 -2.96 -11.03 -5.59
C GLN A 56 -1.93 -11.25 -4.46
N PRO A 57 -2.36 -11.31 -3.19
CA PRO A 57 -1.47 -11.62 -2.09
C PRO A 57 -0.90 -13.03 -2.19
N ARG A 58 0.39 -13.19 -1.86
CA ARG A 58 1.09 -14.48 -1.81
C ARG A 58 1.40 -14.84 -0.36
N SER A 59 0.99 -16.03 0.06
CA SER A 59 1.18 -16.52 1.44
C SER A 59 2.65 -16.65 1.86
N GLU A 60 3.52 -16.89 0.89
CA GLU A 60 4.95 -17.10 1.07
C GLU A 60 5.77 -15.80 0.95
N ALA A 61 5.12 -14.68 0.62
CA ALA A 61 5.79 -13.40 0.53
C ALA A 61 6.27 -12.93 1.91
N THR A 62 7.43 -12.30 1.92
CA THR A 62 8.07 -11.74 3.10
C THR A 62 8.45 -10.28 2.86
N VAL A 63 8.86 -9.58 3.93
CA VAL A 63 9.51 -8.27 3.81
C VAL A 63 10.73 -8.37 2.87
N GLY A 64 11.48 -9.48 2.91
CA GLY A 64 12.62 -9.71 2.03
C GLY A 64 12.24 -9.70 0.55
N SER A 65 11.15 -10.38 0.16
CA SER A 65 10.67 -10.35 -1.22
C SER A 65 10.16 -8.97 -1.64
N ALA A 66 9.49 -8.24 -0.74
CA ALA A 66 9.04 -6.87 -1.01
C ALA A 66 10.22 -5.94 -1.32
N VAL A 67 11.27 -6.00 -0.50
CA VAL A 67 12.50 -5.22 -0.72
C VAL A 67 13.23 -5.69 -1.98
N GLN A 68 13.34 -7.00 -2.20
CA GLN A 68 14.04 -7.56 -3.35
C GLN A 68 13.42 -7.08 -4.68
N TYR A 69 12.11 -7.24 -4.87
CA TYR A 69 11.46 -6.84 -6.12
C TYR A 69 11.44 -5.32 -6.29
N LEU A 70 11.23 -4.56 -5.21
CA LEU A 70 11.32 -3.09 -5.25
C LEU A 70 12.67 -2.64 -5.80
N LEU A 71 13.77 -3.14 -5.22
CA LEU A 71 15.13 -2.72 -5.60
C LEU A 71 15.57 -3.23 -6.99
N GLN A 72 14.87 -4.22 -7.55
CA GLN A 72 15.14 -4.72 -8.90
C GLN A 72 14.40 -3.90 -9.97
N GLU A 73 13.26 -3.31 -9.64
CA GLU A 73 12.33 -2.75 -10.61
C GLU A 73 12.14 -1.23 -10.46
N ASP A 74 12.56 -0.66 -9.33
CA ASP A 74 12.31 0.72 -8.96
C ASP A 74 13.42 1.25 -8.02
N ASN A 75 13.49 2.58 -7.84
CA ASN A 75 14.57 3.26 -7.10
C ASN A 75 14.14 3.82 -5.73
N HIS A 76 12.91 3.58 -5.28
CA HIS A 76 12.41 4.11 -4.02
C HIS A 76 13.09 3.45 -2.80
N PRO A 77 13.29 4.20 -1.70
CA PRO A 77 13.80 3.62 -0.45
C PRO A 77 12.86 2.53 0.11
N PRO A 78 13.40 1.40 0.59
CA PRO A 78 12.60 0.22 0.94
C PRO A 78 11.83 0.32 2.26
N ALA A 79 12.14 1.30 3.10
CA ALA A 79 11.64 1.36 4.48
C ALA A 79 10.10 1.40 4.54
N TYR A 80 9.46 2.20 3.66
CA TYR A 80 8.01 2.28 3.62
C TYR A 80 7.38 0.96 3.17
N PHE A 81 7.92 0.33 2.12
CA PHE A 81 7.40 -0.92 1.57
C PHE A 81 7.52 -2.09 2.55
N ALA A 82 8.63 -2.15 3.32
CA ALA A 82 8.80 -3.12 4.38
C ALA A 82 7.75 -2.96 5.49
N LEU A 83 7.49 -1.72 5.94
CA LEU A 83 6.45 -1.43 6.92
C LEU A 83 5.06 -1.74 6.37
N ALA A 84 4.79 -1.33 5.13
CA ALA A 84 3.52 -1.55 4.46
C ALA A 84 3.24 -3.05 4.26
N HIS A 85 4.27 -3.88 4.05
CA HIS A 85 4.10 -5.33 3.90
C HIS A 85 3.55 -5.93 5.19
N LEU A 86 4.17 -5.58 6.33
CA LEU A 86 3.71 -6.00 7.65
C LEU A 86 2.29 -5.49 7.94
N TRP A 87 2.00 -4.24 7.57
CA TRP A 87 0.70 -3.63 7.77
C TRP A 87 -0.40 -4.32 6.95
N MET A 88 -0.18 -4.54 5.66
CA MET A 88 -1.18 -5.15 4.77
C MET A 88 -1.48 -6.60 5.15
N ASN A 89 -0.51 -7.33 5.70
CA ASN A 89 -0.71 -8.69 6.21
C ASN A 89 -1.65 -8.78 7.44
N LEU A 90 -2.01 -7.64 8.05
CA LEU A 90 -3.01 -7.60 9.12
C LEU A 90 -4.46 -7.65 8.60
N PHE A 91 -4.66 -7.54 7.29
CA PHE A 91 -5.98 -7.44 6.67
C PHE A 91 -6.23 -8.58 5.68
N PRO A 92 -7.44 -9.14 5.64
CA PRO A 92 -7.76 -10.17 4.67
C PRO A 92 -7.81 -9.60 3.24
N PRO A 93 -7.54 -10.43 2.22
CA PRO A 93 -7.79 -10.08 0.82
C PRO A 93 -9.28 -9.79 0.57
N VAL A 94 -9.57 -8.94 -0.42
CA VAL A 94 -10.92 -8.62 -0.88
C VAL A 94 -11.09 -9.20 -2.28
N ASN A 95 -12.00 -10.16 -2.45
CA ASN A 95 -12.20 -10.89 -3.72
C ASN A 95 -10.91 -11.49 -4.30
N GLY A 96 -10.04 -12.02 -3.43
CA GLY A 96 -8.74 -12.60 -3.83
C GLY A 96 -7.64 -11.57 -4.15
N MET A 97 -7.92 -10.28 -4.04
CA MET A 97 -6.98 -9.18 -4.31
C MET A 97 -6.58 -8.47 -3.03
N ALA A 98 -5.49 -7.71 -3.07
CA ALA A 98 -5.11 -6.83 -1.98
C ALA A 98 -6.21 -5.84 -1.58
N SER A 99 -6.35 -5.60 -0.28
CA SER A 99 -7.29 -4.63 0.26
C SER A 99 -6.80 -3.20 -0.01
N ALA A 100 -7.54 -2.46 -0.86
CA ALA A 100 -7.28 -1.05 -1.11
C ALA A 100 -7.44 -0.20 0.17
N TRP A 101 -8.33 -0.59 1.08
CA TRP A 101 -8.47 0.07 2.37
C TRP A 101 -7.20 -0.09 3.19
N ALA A 102 -6.66 -1.31 3.29
CA ALA A 102 -5.43 -1.59 4.04
C ALA A 102 -4.23 -0.83 3.48
N ALA A 103 -4.09 -0.81 2.15
CA ALA A 103 -3.03 -0.07 1.46
C ALA A 103 -3.07 1.43 1.77
N ARG A 104 -4.27 2.02 1.85
CA ARG A 104 -4.47 3.46 2.10
C ARG A 104 -4.51 3.83 3.57
N SER A 105 -4.86 2.91 4.47
CA SER A 105 -5.03 3.21 5.89
C SER A 105 -3.70 3.52 6.58
N LEU A 106 -2.59 2.91 6.16
CA LEU A 106 -1.26 3.20 6.69
C LEU A 106 -0.84 4.66 6.44
N PRO A 107 -0.77 5.15 5.18
CA PRO A 107 -0.43 6.55 4.92
C PRO A 107 -1.46 7.51 5.49
N ALA A 108 -2.75 7.15 5.56
CA ALA A 108 -3.77 7.94 6.24
C ALA A 108 -3.49 8.10 7.74
N LEU A 109 -3.09 7.02 8.42
CA LEU A 109 -2.72 7.03 9.84
C LEU A 109 -1.45 7.87 10.08
N LEU A 110 -0.40 7.65 9.30
CA LEU A 110 0.84 8.44 9.38
C LEU A 110 0.56 9.93 9.13
N GLY A 111 -0.30 10.23 8.15
CA GLY A 111 -0.74 11.59 7.86
C GLY A 111 -1.62 12.22 8.94
N ALA A 112 -2.35 11.42 9.74
CA ALA A 112 -3.08 11.93 10.91
C ALA A 112 -2.12 12.19 12.07
N LEU A 113 -1.15 11.30 12.29
CA LEU A 113 -0.10 11.42 13.32
C LEU A 113 0.82 12.63 13.10
N SER A 114 1.00 13.07 11.84
CA SER A 114 1.79 14.27 11.56
C SER A 114 1.17 15.55 12.12
N VAL A 115 -0.16 15.62 12.31
CA VAL A 115 -0.84 16.81 12.86
C VAL A 115 -0.34 17.19 14.26
N PRO A 116 -0.40 16.29 15.26
CA PRO A 116 0.21 16.59 16.56
C PRO A 116 1.74 16.72 16.46
N ALA A 117 2.42 15.93 15.62
CA ALA A 117 3.88 16.00 15.50
C ALA A 117 4.37 17.38 15.04
N LEU A 118 3.74 17.97 14.02
CA LEU A 118 4.07 19.31 13.54
C LEU A 118 3.82 20.38 14.61
N SER A 119 2.79 20.22 15.44
CA SER A 119 2.52 21.17 16.54
C SER A 119 3.57 21.15 17.66
N LEU A 120 4.39 20.09 17.73
CA LEU A 120 5.49 19.98 18.68
C LEU A 120 6.79 20.59 18.14
N ILE A 121 6.89 20.77 16.83
CA ILE A 121 8.04 21.39 16.16
C ILE A 121 7.93 22.90 16.39
N HIS A 122 8.59 23.39 17.44
CA HIS A 122 8.80 24.81 17.67
C HIS A 122 10.01 25.24 16.84
N ILE A 123 9.77 25.75 15.63
CA ILE A 123 10.75 26.49 14.83
C ILE A 123 10.27 27.93 14.76
#